data_AF-K1T7S2-F1
#
_entry.id   AF-K1T7S2-F1
#
_cell.length_a   1.000
_cell.length_b   1.000
_cell.length_c   1.000
_cell.angle_alpha   90.00
_cell.angle_beta   90.00
_cell.angle_gamma   90.00
#
_symmetry.space_group_name_H-M   'P 1'
#
loop_
_entity.id
_entity.type
_entity.pdbx_description
1 polymer ?
#
loop_
_entity_poly.entity_id
_entity_poly.type
_entity_poly.pdbx_seq_one_letter_code
_entity_poly.pdbx_strand_id
1 'polypeptide(L)' 'MARVDKIFQDNLALIMSQPWEEVKRPVYGDGTGVKVKRILQVCNQYDLRREFPLGSLRPTNLKNSIKE' A
#
# COMPACT_ATOMS: atom_id res chain seq x y z
N MET A 1 14.31 -7.44 -7.86
CA MET A 1 13.18 -6.83 -7.13
C MET A 1 13.34 -5.32 -7.25
N ALA A 2 12.35 -4.58 -7.76
CA ALA A 2 12.47 -3.14 -7.95
C ALA A 2 12.58 -2.44 -6.59
N ARG A 3 13.19 -1.25 -6.51
CA ARG A 3 13.34 -0.57 -5.21
C ARG A 3 11.98 -0.22 -4.61
N VAL A 4 10.99 0.09 -5.45
CA VAL A 4 9.59 0.26 -5.04
C VAL A 4 9.01 -0.95 -4.31
N ASP A 5 9.32 -2.17 -4.74
CA ASP A 5 8.80 -3.39 -4.11
C ASP A 5 9.38 -3.58 -2.71
N LYS A 6 10.68 -3.29 -2.55
CA LYS A 6 11.35 -3.37 -1.25
C LYS A 6 10.75 -2.37 -0.26
N ILE A 7 10.65 -1.11 -0.67
CA ILE A 7 10.04 -0.05 0.16
C ILE A 7 8.61 -0.42 0.53
N PHE A 8 7.84 -0.98 -0.41
CA PHE A 8 6.48 -1.43 -0.15
C PHE A 8 6.43 -2.55 0.90
N GLN A 9 7.29 -3.58 0.78
CA GLN A 9 7.35 -4.67 1.74
C GLN A 9 7.80 -4.22 3.13
N ASP A 10 8.79 -3.33 3.21
CA ASP A 10 9.28 -2.78 4.48
C ASP A 10 8.17 -2.00 5.21
N ASN A 11 7.44 -1.15 4.47
CA ASN A 11 6.28 -0.44 5.00
C ASN A 11 5.15 -1.38 5.43
N LEU A 12 4.88 -2.42 4.63
CA LEU A 12 3.88 -3.44 4.96
C LEU A 12 4.26 -4.17 6.25
N ALA A 13 5.52 -4.55 6.42
CA ALA A 13 6.00 -5.21 7.63
C ALA A 13 5.78 -4.33 8.88
N LEU A 14 6.03 -3.01 8.76
CA LEU A 14 5.78 -2.05 9.84
C LEU A 14 4.28 -1.88 10.13
N ILE A 15 3.42 -1.87 9.11
CA ILE A 15 1.95 -1.87 9.29
C ILE A 15 1.51 -3.13 10.03
N MET A 16 2.03 -4.29 9.64
CA MET A 16 1.63 -5.56 10.22
C MET A 16 2.02 -5.71 11.70
N SER A 17 3.03 -4.98 12.17
CA SER A 17 3.41 -4.95 13.59
C SER A 17 2.54 -4.04 14.45
N GLN A 18 1.69 -3.18 13.87
CA GLN A 18 0.79 -2.30 14.62
C GLN A 18 -0.43 -3.05 15.19
N PRO A 19 -1.09 -2.51 16.23
CA PRO A 19 -2.37 -3.04 16.72
C PRO A 19 -3.50 -2.84 15.69
N TRP A 20 -4.55 -3.64 15.80
CA TRP A 20 -5.77 -3.47 15.01
C TRP A 20 -6.60 -2.30 15.54
N GLU A 21 -7.16 -1.52 14.62
CA GLU A 21 -8.02 -0.37 14.90
C GLU A 21 -9.37 -0.52 14.19
N GLU A 22 -10.46 -0.16 14.88
CA GLU A 22 -11.82 -0.20 14.31
C GLU A 22 -12.15 1.05 13.50
N VAL A 23 -12.78 0.85 12.34
CA VAL A 23 -13.22 1.95 11.46
C VAL A 23 -14.74 1.98 11.41
N LYS A 24 -15.34 3.15 11.70
CA LYS A 24 -16.79 3.25 11.95
C LYS A 24 -17.71 3.14 10.73
N ARG A 25 -17.22 3.49 9.53
CA ARG A 25 -18.06 3.58 8.31
C ARG A 25 -17.97 2.36 7.40
N PRO A 26 -16.78 1.79 7.11
CA PRO A 26 -16.68 0.68 6.18
C PRO A 26 -17.13 -0.64 6.82
N VAL A 27 -17.90 -1.41 6.06
CA VAL A 27 -18.34 -2.77 6.38
C VAL A 27 -17.96 -3.70 5.24
N TYR A 28 -17.66 -4.95 5.54
CA TYR A 28 -17.47 -6.00 4.54
C TYR A 28 -18.82 -6.38 3.91
N GLY A 29 -18.80 -7.14 2.81
CA GLY A 29 -20.02 -7.58 2.12
C GLY A 29 -20.94 -8.45 2.96
N ASP A 30 -20.43 -9.04 4.04
CA ASP A 30 -21.17 -9.82 5.04
C ASP A 30 -21.72 -8.96 6.20
N GLY A 31 -21.50 -7.64 6.17
CA GLY A 31 -21.94 -6.69 7.20
C GLY A 31 -20.99 -6.55 8.39
N THR A 32 -19.89 -7.32 8.45
CA THR A 32 -18.92 -7.20 9.54
C THR A 32 -18.12 -5.89 9.44
N GLY A 33 -17.83 -5.27 10.59
CA GLY A 33 -17.08 -4.01 10.65
C GLY A 33 -15.61 -4.18 10.24
N VAL A 34 -15.09 -3.24 9.44
CA VAL A 34 -13.70 -3.30 8.98
C VAL A 34 -12.73 -2.87 10.09
N LYS A 35 -11.67 -3.67 10.27
CA LYS A 35 -10.51 -3.35 11.11
C LYS A 35 -9.29 -3.10 10.23
N VAL A 36 -8.47 -2.12 10.59
CA VAL A 36 -7.26 -1.76 9.85
C VAL A 36 -6.06 -1.67 10.79
N LYS A 37 -4.86 -1.88 10.24
CA LYS A 37 -3.60 -1.48 10.86
C LYS A 37 -3.05 -0.32 10.04
N ARG A 38 -2.43 0.68 10.68
CA ARG A 38 -1.87 1.84 9.98
C ARG A 38 -0.60 2.34 10.65
N ILE A 39 0.22 2.97 9.83
CA ILE A 39 1.36 3.77 10.24
C ILE A 39 1.13 5.19 9.73
N LEU A 40 1.63 6.18 10.45
CA LEU A 40 1.43 7.60 10.12
C LEU A 40 2.72 8.18 9.51
N GLN A 41 2.56 9.24 8.71
CA GLN A 41 3.67 10.06 8.21
C GLN A 41 4.74 9.30 7.40
N VAL A 42 4.30 8.40 6.49
CA VAL A 42 5.21 7.70 5.59
C VAL A 42 5.53 8.54 4.35
N CYS A 43 6.80 8.81 4.11
CA CYS A 43 7.29 9.53 2.93
C CYS A 43 8.28 8.66 2.16
N ASN A 44 7.96 8.30 0.91
CA ASN A 44 8.82 7.49 0.05
C ASN A 44 9.48 8.36 -1.03
N GLN A 45 10.77 8.11 -1.31
CA GLN A 45 11.53 8.84 -2.34
C GLN A 45 12.02 7.89 -3.43
N TYR A 46 11.82 8.29 -4.68
CA TYR A 46 12.21 7.54 -5.88
C TYR A 46 13.05 8.42 -6.80
N ASP A 47 14.13 7.87 -7.37
CA ASP A 47 14.91 8.54 -8.42
C ASP A 47 14.44 8.04 -9.79
N LEU A 48 13.68 8.89 -10.50
CA LEU A 48 13.04 8.54 -11.77
C LEU A 48 14.03 8.38 -12.94
N ARG A 49 15.28 8.85 -12.78
CA ARG A 49 16.33 8.61 -13.78
C ARG A 49 16.84 7.17 -13.73
N ARG A 50 16.61 6.47 -12.62
CA ARG A 50 17.09 5.10 -12.38
C ARG A 50 16.02 4.06 -12.68
N GLU A 51 14.81 4.28 -12.19
CA GLU A 51 13.70 3.35 -12.39
C GLU A 51 12.36 4.10 -12.44
N PHE A 52 11.43 3.54 -13.20
CA PHE A 52 10.02 3.90 -13.09
C PHE A 52 9.43 3.11 -11.91
N PRO A 53 8.84 3.75 -10.89
CA PRO A 53 8.41 3.09 -9.65
C PRO A 53 7.09 2.34 -9.83
N LEU A 54 7.10 1.34 -10.71
CA LEU A 54 5.99 0.42 -10.94
C LEU A 54 6.25 -0.87 -10.19
N GLY A 55 5.37 -1.20 -9.25
CA GLY A 55 5.49 -2.43 -8.46
C GLY A 55 5.47 -3.67 -9.34
N SER A 56 6.38 -4.61 -9.08
CA SER A 56 6.51 -5.87 -9.82
C SER A 56 5.98 -7.09 -9.06
N LEU A 57 5.63 -6.94 -7.78
CA LEU A 57 5.08 -8.03 -6.95
C LEU A 57 3.73 -8.56 -7.46
N ARG A 58 2.94 -7.71 -8.11
CA ARG A 58 1.67 -8.07 -8.74
C ARG A 58 1.39 -7.16 -9.93
N PRO A 59 0.67 -7.63 -10.97
CA PRO A 59 0.25 -6.78 -12.07
C PRO A 59 -0.52 -5.56 -11.57
N THR A 60 -0.08 -4.37 -11.96
CA THR A 60 -0.76 -3.10 -11.66
C THR A 60 -1.56 -2.68 -12.89
N ASN A 61 -2.78 -2.15 -12.68
CA ASN A 61 -3.64 -1.68 -13.77
C ASN A 61 -3.19 -0.31 -14.32
N LEU A 62 -1.99 -0.28 -14.91
CA LEU A 62 -1.31 0.94 -15.36
C LEU A 62 -2.14 1.75 -16.35
N LYS A 63 -2.87 1.08 -17.27
CA LYS A 63 -3.70 1.75 -18.28
C LYS A 63 -4.79 2.62 -17.65
N ASN A 64 -5.45 2.13 -16.60
CA ASN A 64 -6.47 2.91 -15.92
C ASN A 64 -5.87 3.96 -15.01
N SER A 65 -4.74 3.67 -14.35
CA SER A 65 -4.02 4.66 -13.52
C SER A 65 -3.50 5.87 -14.32
N ILE A 66 -3.23 5.71 -15.62
CA ILE A 66 -2.88 6.84 -16.50
C ILE A 66 -4.12 7.64 -16.94
N LYS A 67 -5.32 7.02 -16.94
CA LYS A 67 -6.57 7.64 -17.38
C LYS A 67 -7.31 8.41 -16.28
N GLU A 68 -7.15 7.99 -15.03
CA GLU A 68 -7.70 8.66 -13.84
C GLU A 68 -7.09 10.06 -13.67
#